data_AF-A0AB40A6Y6-F1
#
_entry.id   AF-A0AB40A6Y6-F1
#
_cell.length_a   1.000
_cell.length_b   1.000
_cell.length_c   1.000
_cell.angle_alpha   90.00
_cell.angle_beta   90.00
_cell.angle_gamma   90.00
#
_symmetry.space_group_name_H-M   'P 1'
#
loop_
_entity.id
_entity.type
_entity.pdbx_description
1 polymer ?
#
loop_
_entity_poly.entity_id
_entity_poly.type
_entity_poly.pdbx_seq_one_letter_code
_entity_poly.pdbx_strand_id
1 'polypeptide(L)'
;MLILSLILWIIYANPSLAQYHINRPKRVFPDFKFPSDYKDVPRVFEWKNLQYGFPSEQEREQVLRNGRYNPDSPIPIDIDVYYPLNGGPPRHFVTSPRFGQGVPYSLAYVTNVQRENGSEIQAYPSYQWHSSHGANCDGLTSVYRVHIDPCGQMWILDSGEIEFVQHCAPQVVVFDLATDQLIHRYRLPETSYKAKVSRFVNIYADIRDPPPRGQCKDVFAYLADPTSKAIVVYDVVGQNSWRIENKFTYPDAKFGTHTVAGESFELLDGPLALAVTPLGLGLRRHLVFHALSNDLELAIPLDILNNATNWQKGLSSSLSEFVTLGRRGIQCASHAISRQGFWFCGFLEPIGIFGWDIRRPYNRENVQLLALNPVTLQFVSGLKIIQRPSDGREELWLLSDRLQKIFAGTIDYGEINYRVLRCDVEDLLQGRGCF
;
A
#
# COMPACT_ATOMS: atom_id res chain seq x y z
N MET A 1 -37.97 51.19 9.48
CA MET A 1 -36.79 51.15 10.37
C MET A 1 -35.94 49.98 9.92
N LEU A 2 -34.82 50.26 9.25
CA LEU A 2 -33.82 49.26 8.83
C LEU A 2 -33.12 48.68 10.06
N ILE A 3 -32.99 47.36 10.15
CA ILE A 3 -31.85 46.72 10.84
C ILE A 3 -31.37 45.57 9.96
N LEU A 4 -30.18 45.77 9.36
CA LEU A 4 -29.38 44.75 8.70
C LEU A 4 -28.92 43.71 9.73
N SER A 5 -29.19 42.43 9.49
CA SER A 5 -28.56 41.33 10.21
C SER A 5 -27.23 40.99 9.55
N LEU A 6 -26.13 41.34 10.22
CA LEU A 6 -24.77 40.93 9.86
C LEU A 6 -24.66 39.40 10.01
N ILE A 7 -24.44 38.69 8.90
CA ILE A 7 -24.03 37.29 8.91
C ILE A 7 -22.52 37.26 9.16
N LEU A 8 -22.12 37.05 10.42
CA LEU A 8 -20.74 36.69 10.74
C LEU A 8 -20.51 35.22 10.37
N TRP A 9 -19.79 34.97 9.28
CA TRP A 9 -19.13 33.69 9.05
C TRP A 9 -17.95 33.57 10.02
N ILE A 10 -18.20 33.02 11.20
CA ILE A 10 -17.11 32.55 12.06
C ILE A 10 -16.58 31.27 11.41
N ILE A 11 -15.42 31.38 10.76
CA ILE A 11 -14.61 30.23 10.37
C ILE A 11 -14.18 29.58 11.68
N TYR A 12 -14.90 28.55 12.12
CA TYR A 12 -14.40 27.63 13.13
C TYR A 12 -13.19 26.92 12.52
N ALA A 13 -11.99 27.41 12.81
CA ALA A 13 -10.79 26.62 12.61
C ALA A 13 -10.97 25.32 13.41
N ASN A 14 -11.03 24.19 12.71
CA ASN A 14 -11.20 22.88 13.35
C ASN A 14 -9.98 22.67 14.27
N PRO A 15 -10.15 22.60 15.61
CA PRO A 15 -9.03 22.53 16.54
C PRO A 15 -8.15 21.30 16.30
N SER A 16 -8.68 20.24 15.68
CA SER A 16 -7.92 19.06 15.27
C SER A 16 -6.96 19.34 14.08
N LEU A 17 -7.36 20.19 13.13
CA LEU A 17 -6.50 20.63 12.03
C LEU A 17 -5.40 21.58 12.53
N ALA A 18 -5.73 22.43 13.51
CA ALA A 18 -4.75 23.27 14.18
C ALA A 18 -3.65 22.42 14.83
N GLN A 19 -4.03 21.33 15.52
CA GLN A 19 -3.10 20.35 16.14
C GLN A 19 -2.13 19.69 15.15
N TYR A 20 -2.57 19.43 13.91
CA TYR A 20 -1.70 18.89 12.86
C TYR A 20 -0.55 19.85 12.48
N HIS A 21 -0.76 21.17 12.63
CA HIS A 21 0.18 22.20 12.19
C HIS A 21 0.88 22.99 13.33
N ILE A 22 0.79 22.57 14.60
CA ILE A 22 1.24 23.39 15.76
C ILE A 22 2.75 23.68 15.79
N ASN A 23 3.60 22.92 15.10
CA ASN A 23 5.04 23.17 15.08
C ASN A 23 5.60 22.97 13.66
N ARG A 24 5.55 24.01 12.81
CA ARG A 24 6.21 23.97 11.49
C ARG A 24 7.74 24.03 11.65
N PRO A 25 8.51 23.04 11.18
CA PRO A 25 9.96 23.16 11.10
C PRO A 25 10.36 24.27 10.12
N LYS A 26 11.42 25.01 10.42
CA LYS A 26 11.97 26.10 9.56
C LYS A 26 12.64 25.61 8.26
N ARG A 27 12.59 24.31 7.93
CA ARG A 27 13.19 23.81 6.67
C ARG A 27 12.30 24.22 5.49
N VAL A 28 12.74 25.24 4.77
CA VAL A 28 12.19 25.62 3.47
C VAL A 28 12.71 24.61 2.46
N PHE A 29 11.86 23.67 2.06
CA PHE A 29 12.10 22.88 0.86
C PHE A 29 11.82 23.77 -0.36
N PRO A 30 12.57 23.64 -1.46
CA PRO A 30 12.29 24.41 -2.66
C PRO A 30 10.84 24.19 -3.09
N ASP A 31 10.20 25.25 -3.59
CA ASP A 31 8.86 25.11 -4.15
C ASP A 31 8.91 24.11 -5.32
N PHE A 32 7.97 23.19 -5.30
CA PHE A 32 7.78 22.20 -6.35
C PHE A 32 7.62 22.91 -7.71
N LYS A 33 8.21 22.34 -8.76
CA LYS A 33 8.04 22.86 -10.13
C LYS A 33 7.11 21.94 -10.91
N PHE A 34 6.07 22.53 -11.52
CA PHE A 34 5.16 21.83 -12.42
C PHE A 34 5.93 21.32 -13.65
N PRO A 35 5.77 20.05 -14.06
CA PRO A 35 6.20 19.62 -15.38
C PRO A 35 5.33 20.31 -16.45
N SER A 36 5.96 20.79 -17.52
CA SER A 36 5.27 21.33 -18.70
C SER A 36 4.71 20.24 -19.62
N ASP A 37 5.18 18.98 -19.48
CA ASP A 37 4.96 17.88 -20.40
C ASP A 37 4.78 16.54 -19.67
N TYR A 38 4.32 15.51 -20.41
CA TYR A 38 4.27 14.12 -19.94
C TYR A 38 5.63 13.67 -19.39
N LYS A 39 5.72 13.47 -18.07
CA LYS A 39 6.93 12.94 -17.44
C LYS A 39 6.89 11.41 -17.47
N ASP A 40 7.76 10.81 -18.27
CA ASP A 40 7.92 9.36 -18.27
C ASP A 40 8.65 8.91 -17.00
N VAL A 41 8.09 7.92 -16.32
CA VAL A 41 8.73 7.27 -15.17
C VAL A 41 9.42 6.01 -15.70
N PRO A 42 10.73 5.83 -15.49
CA PRO A 42 11.48 4.68 -15.97
C PRO A 42 10.83 3.36 -15.59
N ARG A 43 10.70 2.49 -16.59
CA ARG A 43 10.23 1.11 -16.43
C ARG A 43 11.40 0.23 -16.02
N VAL A 44 11.23 -0.52 -14.94
CA VAL A 44 12.23 -1.49 -14.46
C VAL A 44 11.87 -2.89 -14.94
N PHE A 45 10.58 -3.25 -14.83
CA PHE A 45 10.06 -4.50 -15.35
C PHE A 45 8.72 -4.28 -16.06
N GLU A 46 8.49 -5.05 -17.11
CA GLU A 46 7.23 -5.04 -17.86
C GLU A 46 6.79 -6.47 -18.15
N TRP A 47 5.48 -6.69 -18.08
CA TRP A 47 4.88 -7.96 -18.46
C TRP A 47 3.67 -7.75 -19.36
N LYS A 48 3.58 -8.58 -20.41
CA LYS A 48 2.29 -8.80 -21.07
C LYS A 48 1.37 -9.63 -20.19
N ASN A 49 1.93 -10.69 -19.60
CA ASN A 49 1.34 -11.51 -18.57
C ASN A 49 2.45 -12.03 -17.64
N LEU A 50 2.13 -12.36 -16.38
CA LEU A 50 3.13 -12.83 -15.42
C LEU A 50 3.73 -14.18 -15.84
N GLN A 51 5.03 -14.35 -15.55
CA GLN A 51 5.81 -15.52 -15.95
C GLN A 51 6.32 -16.27 -14.73
N TYR A 52 5.60 -17.31 -14.32
CA TYR A 52 5.89 -18.09 -13.11
C TYR A 52 6.94 -19.17 -13.39
N GLY A 53 8.01 -19.19 -12.59
CA GLY A 53 8.95 -20.30 -12.52
C GLY A 53 8.48 -21.40 -11.57
N PHE A 54 8.86 -22.65 -11.87
CA PHE A 54 8.46 -23.84 -11.10
C PHE A 54 9.68 -24.72 -10.79
N PRO A 55 9.63 -25.54 -9.72
CA PRO A 55 10.72 -26.47 -9.38
C PRO A 55 11.08 -27.46 -10.49
N SER A 56 10.10 -27.85 -11.32
CA SER A 56 10.28 -28.69 -12.49
C SER A 56 9.16 -28.48 -13.51
N GLU A 57 9.39 -28.89 -14.76
CA GLU A 57 8.34 -28.86 -15.80
C GLU A 57 7.19 -29.81 -15.45
N GLN A 58 7.49 -30.95 -14.81
CA GLN A 58 6.47 -31.89 -14.34
C GLN A 58 5.53 -31.24 -13.31
N GLU A 59 6.08 -30.47 -12.36
CA GLU A 59 5.27 -29.74 -11.38
C GLU A 59 4.42 -28.67 -12.06
N ARG A 60 5.00 -27.91 -13.01
CA ARG A 60 4.30 -26.91 -13.81
C ARG A 60 3.10 -27.54 -14.54
N GLU A 61 3.32 -28.63 -15.27
CA GLU A 61 2.24 -29.33 -15.98
C GLU A 61 1.17 -29.86 -15.02
N GLN A 62 1.56 -30.36 -13.84
CA GLN A 62 0.62 -30.85 -12.84
C GLN A 62 -0.30 -29.74 -12.34
N VAL A 63 0.24 -28.57 -11.99
CA VAL A 63 -0.59 -27.44 -11.51
C VAL A 63 -1.43 -26.81 -12.61
N LEU A 64 -0.98 -26.84 -13.86
CA LEU A 64 -1.81 -26.48 -15.01
C LEU A 64 -2.99 -27.44 -15.16
N ARG A 65 -2.75 -28.76 -15.12
CA ARG A 65 -3.79 -29.78 -15.27
C ARG A 65 -4.83 -29.76 -14.15
N ASN A 66 -4.43 -29.45 -12.92
CA ASN A 66 -5.34 -29.44 -11.78
C ASN A 66 -5.94 -28.05 -11.47
N GLY A 67 -5.65 -27.04 -12.29
CA GLY A 67 -6.19 -25.68 -12.15
C GLY A 67 -5.58 -24.84 -11.04
N ARG A 68 -4.54 -25.32 -10.34
CA ARG A 68 -3.77 -24.51 -9.37
C ARG A 68 -2.94 -23.42 -10.04
N TYR A 69 -2.65 -23.58 -11.32
CA TYR A 69 -2.11 -22.52 -12.17
C TYR A 69 -2.98 -22.33 -13.41
N ASN A 70 -3.47 -21.11 -13.59
CA ASN A 70 -4.00 -20.61 -14.84
C ASN A 70 -3.20 -19.34 -15.17
N PRO A 71 -2.47 -19.26 -16.28
CA PRO A 71 -1.65 -18.10 -16.63
C PRO A 71 -2.39 -16.76 -16.60
N ASP A 72 -3.70 -16.75 -16.86
CA ASP A 72 -4.49 -15.52 -16.96
C ASP A 72 -5.12 -15.09 -15.62
N SER A 73 -5.06 -15.93 -14.59
CA SER A 73 -5.62 -15.65 -13.26
C SER A 73 -4.78 -14.69 -12.39
N PRO A 74 -3.43 -14.78 -12.35
CA PRO A 74 -2.61 -13.89 -11.54
C PRO A 74 -2.72 -12.41 -11.90
N ILE A 75 -2.98 -11.58 -10.89
CA ILE A 75 -2.97 -10.13 -10.98
C ILE A 75 -1.92 -9.62 -9.98
N PRO A 76 -0.79 -9.04 -10.43
CA PRO A 76 0.18 -8.46 -9.53
C PRO A 76 -0.36 -7.15 -8.94
N ILE A 77 -0.28 -6.95 -7.62
CA ILE A 77 -0.82 -5.73 -6.98
C ILE A 77 0.17 -4.94 -6.14
N ASP A 78 1.32 -5.50 -5.80
CA ASP A 78 2.34 -4.82 -4.97
C ASP A 78 3.75 -5.07 -5.49
N ILE A 79 4.62 -4.11 -5.19
CA ILE A 79 6.06 -4.21 -5.34
C ILE A 79 6.71 -3.77 -4.04
N ASP A 80 7.76 -4.45 -3.60
CA ASP A 80 8.67 -3.93 -2.58
C ASP A 80 10.10 -4.37 -2.89
N VAL A 81 11.10 -3.59 -2.49
CA VAL A 81 12.50 -3.81 -2.89
C VAL A 81 13.40 -3.89 -1.68
N TYR A 82 14.19 -4.96 -1.63
CA TYR A 82 15.23 -5.13 -0.65
C TYR A 82 16.60 -4.94 -1.29
N TYR A 83 17.39 -4.04 -0.71
CA TYR A 83 18.80 -3.86 -1.04
C TYR A 83 19.67 -4.60 -0.01
N PRO A 84 20.32 -5.71 -0.39
CA PRO A 84 21.19 -6.43 0.53
C PRO A 84 22.35 -5.57 1.04
N LEU A 85 22.57 -5.56 2.36
CA LEU A 85 23.67 -4.80 2.98
C LEU A 85 25.07 -5.28 2.56
N ASN A 86 25.18 -6.52 2.07
CA ASN A 86 26.43 -7.07 1.55
C ASN A 86 26.78 -6.57 0.12
N GLY A 87 25.98 -5.65 -0.44
CA GLY A 87 26.20 -5.11 -1.78
C GLY A 87 25.75 -6.04 -2.92
N GLY A 88 25.01 -7.11 -2.59
CA GLY A 88 24.36 -7.96 -3.58
C GLY A 88 23.30 -7.23 -4.41
N PRO A 89 22.82 -7.84 -5.52
CA PRO A 89 21.79 -7.23 -6.34
C PRO A 89 20.47 -7.05 -5.56
N PRO A 90 19.71 -5.97 -5.82
CA PRO A 90 18.42 -5.76 -5.19
C PRO A 90 17.45 -6.89 -5.54
N ARG A 91 16.63 -7.28 -4.56
CA ARG A 91 15.53 -8.24 -4.73
C ARG A 91 14.22 -7.47 -4.83
N HIS A 92 13.45 -7.77 -5.87
CA HIS A 92 12.18 -7.09 -6.17
C HIS A 92 11.04 -8.07 -5.92
N PHE A 93 10.22 -7.81 -4.91
CA PHE A 93 9.15 -8.70 -4.49
C PHE A 93 7.81 -8.28 -5.07
N VAL A 94 7.11 -9.22 -5.69
CA VAL A 94 5.79 -8.99 -6.29
C VAL A 94 4.78 -9.90 -5.61
N THR A 95 3.60 -9.36 -5.30
CA THR A 95 2.48 -10.14 -4.77
C THR A 95 1.39 -10.30 -5.82
N SER A 96 0.79 -11.50 -5.86
CA SER A 96 -0.38 -11.82 -6.67
C SER A 96 -1.38 -12.56 -5.78
N PRO A 97 -2.35 -11.87 -5.17
CA PRO A 97 -3.26 -12.48 -4.22
C PRO A 97 -4.16 -13.49 -4.94
N ARG A 98 -4.62 -14.51 -4.22
CA ARG A 98 -5.55 -15.50 -4.76
C ARG A 98 -6.99 -14.97 -4.74
N PHE A 99 -7.26 -13.93 -5.55
CA PHE A 99 -8.61 -13.39 -5.75
C PHE A 99 -9.59 -14.47 -6.23
N GLY A 100 -9.08 -15.41 -7.03
CA GLY A 100 -9.72 -16.66 -7.41
C GLY A 100 -8.72 -17.81 -7.47
N GLN A 101 -9.09 -18.88 -8.14
CA GLN A 101 -8.21 -20.02 -8.42
C GLN A 101 -7.16 -19.69 -9.50
N GLY A 102 -6.15 -20.56 -9.63
CA GLY A 102 -5.16 -20.46 -10.71
C GLY A 102 -3.92 -19.63 -10.39
N VAL A 103 -3.72 -19.21 -9.14
CA VAL A 103 -2.49 -18.52 -8.70
C VAL A 103 -1.60 -19.51 -7.93
N PRO A 104 -0.46 -19.95 -8.50
CA PRO A 104 0.33 -21.03 -7.93
C PRO A 104 1.06 -20.62 -6.64
N TYR A 105 1.55 -19.37 -6.58
CA TYR A 105 2.10 -18.75 -5.38
C TYR A 105 1.82 -17.25 -5.37
N SER A 106 1.55 -16.72 -4.17
CA SER A 106 1.04 -15.35 -4.00
C SER A 106 2.10 -14.31 -3.63
N LEU A 107 3.32 -14.75 -3.32
CA LEU A 107 4.47 -13.91 -3.05
C LEU A 107 5.68 -14.47 -3.79
N ALA A 108 6.32 -13.61 -4.57
CA ALA A 108 7.43 -13.97 -5.44
C ALA A 108 8.49 -12.88 -5.46
N TYR A 109 9.67 -13.18 -6.00
CA TYR A 109 10.64 -12.18 -6.41
C TYR A 109 10.93 -12.28 -7.91
N VAL A 110 11.23 -11.15 -8.53
CA VAL A 110 11.59 -11.06 -9.96
C VAL A 110 13.03 -11.55 -10.16
N THR A 111 13.24 -12.39 -11.18
CA THR A 111 14.55 -12.91 -11.58
C THR A 111 15.08 -12.21 -12.83
N ASN A 112 16.33 -12.50 -13.19
CA ASN A 112 16.94 -12.03 -14.44
C ASN A 112 16.59 -12.89 -15.66
N VAL A 113 15.84 -13.98 -15.50
CA VAL A 113 15.47 -14.87 -16.60
C VAL A 113 14.36 -14.22 -17.42
N GLN A 114 14.62 -13.96 -18.70
CA GLN A 114 13.62 -13.42 -19.62
C GLN A 114 12.78 -14.55 -20.23
N ARG A 115 11.46 -14.37 -20.23
CA ARG A 115 10.47 -15.25 -20.88
C ARG A 115 9.67 -14.44 -21.90
N GLU A 116 8.83 -15.13 -22.66
CA GLU A 116 8.06 -14.53 -23.77
C GLU A 116 7.26 -13.29 -23.36
N ASN A 117 6.63 -13.31 -22.18
CA ASN A 117 5.79 -12.21 -21.71
C ASN A 117 6.46 -11.29 -20.68
N GLY A 118 7.77 -11.43 -20.39
CA GLY A 118 8.48 -10.61 -19.41
C GLY A 118 9.44 -11.42 -18.53
N SER A 119 9.98 -10.78 -17.49
CA SER A 119 10.89 -11.43 -16.53
C SER A 119 10.20 -12.54 -15.74
N GLU A 120 10.84 -13.68 -15.57
CA GLU A 120 10.34 -14.75 -14.71
C GLU A 120 10.34 -14.32 -13.23
N ILE A 121 9.29 -14.68 -12.51
CA ILE A 121 9.20 -14.56 -11.06
C ILE A 121 9.32 -15.95 -10.40
N GLN A 122 9.87 -15.99 -9.19
CA GLN A 122 10.09 -17.21 -8.41
C GLN A 122 9.47 -17.09 -7.02
N ALA A 123 8.92 -18.19 -6.51
CA ALA A 123 8.21 -18.21 -5.24
C ALA A 123 9.12 -17.80 -4.06
N TYR A 124 8.59 -16.99 -3.15
CA TYR A 124 9.25 -16.62 -1.90
C TYR A 124 8.46 -17.08 -0.66
N PRO A 125 9.13 -17.60 0.38
CA PRO A 125 10.56 -17.96 0.43
C PRO A 125 10.88 -19.22 -0.39
N SER A 126 9.87 -20.05 -0.67
CA SER A 126 9.99 -21.18 -1.58
C SER A 126 8.61 -21.64 -2.07
N TYR A 127 8.58 -22.46 -3.12
CA TYR A 127 7.33 -23.01 -3.65
C TYR A 127 6.53 -23.82 -2.60
N GLN A 128 7.22 -24.50 -1.68
CA GLN A 128 6.59 -25.32 -0.64
C GLN A 128 5.75 -24.50 0.35
N TRP A 129 6.06 -23.22 0.53
CA TRP A 129 5.27 -22.34 1.38
C TRP A 129 3.88 -22.05 0.79
N HIS A 130 3.69 -22.22 -0.51
CA HIS A 130 2.44 -21.89 -1.22
C HIS A 130 1.67 -23.13 -1.72
N SER A 131 2.36 -24.27 -1.84
CA SER A 131 1.86 -25.48 -2.51
C SER A 131 0.63 -26.12 -1.85
N SER A 132 0.39 -25.83 -0.56
CA SER A 132 -0.75 -26.37 0.19
C SER A 132 -2.10 -25.76 -0.21
N HIS A 133 -2.10 -24.57 -0.84
CA HIS A 133 -3.32 -23.87 -1.24
C HIS A 133 -4.32 -23.70 -0.07
N GLY A 134 -3.84 -23.24 1.08
CA GLY A 134 -4.66 -23.02 2.27
C GLY A 134 -4.90 -24.26 3.14
N ALA A 135 -4.48 -25.45 2.72
CA ALA A 135 -4.59 -26.66 3.54
C ALA A 135 -3.59 -26.69 4.72
N ASN A 136 -2.48 -25.97 4.61
CA ASN A 136 -1.49 -25.81 5.68
C ASN A 136 -1.39 -24.34 6.08
N CYS A 137 -1.91 -24.00 7.26
CA CYS A 137 -1.89 -22.64 7.80
C CYS A 137 -0.53 -22.20 8.38
N ASP A 138 0.48 -23.07 8.40
CA ASP A 138 1.89 -22.69 8.60
C ASP A 138 2.56 -22.24 7.28
N GLY A 139 1.93 -22.47 6.13
CA GLY A 139 2.33 -21.86 4.85
C GLY A 139 1.77 -20.44 4.65
N LEU A 140 1.85 -19.96 3.41
CA LEU A 140 1.20 -18.75 2.91
C LEU A 140 -0.02 -19.13 2.07
N THR A 141 -1.17 -18.56 2.41
CA THR A 141 -2.44 -18.84 1.73
C THR A 141 -2.69 -17.87 0.58
N SER A 142 -2.69 -16.57 0.86
CA SER A 142 -2.94 -15.52 -0.13
C SER A 142 -2.40 -14.18 0.39
N VAL A 143 -1.20 -13.83 -0.05
CA VAL A 143 -0.50 -12.60 0.31
C VAL A 143 -1.01 -11.45 -0.55
N TYR A 144 -1.51 -10.40 0.12
CA TYR A 144 -1.96 -9.20 -0.58
C TYR A 144 -0.84 -8.19 -0.82
N ARG A 145 -0.23 -7.72 0.26
CA ARG A 145 0.85 -6.73 0.24
C ARG A 145 1.88 -7.07 1.30
N VAL A 146 3.09 -6.57 1.08
CA VAL A 146 4.20 -6.69 2.02
C VAL A 146 4.71 -5.31 2.43
N HIS A 147 5.42 -5.24 3.53
CA HIS A 147 6.17 -4.05 3.92
C HIS A 147 7.58 -4.46 4.34
N ILE A 148 8.60 -3.98 3.63
CA ILE A 148 9.99 -4.19 4.01
C ILE A 148 10.44 -3.01 4.87
N ASP A 149 10.83 -3.32 6.10
CA ASP A 149 11.21 -2.30 7.07
C ASP A 149 12.69 -1.89 6.94
N PRO A 150 13.14 -0.83 7.65
CA PRO A 150 14.53 -0.36 7.62
C PRO A 150 15.57 -1.38 8.13
N CYS A 151 15.13 -2.53 8.65
CA CYS A 151 15.95 -3.56 9.27
C CYS A 151 16.11 -4.78 8.36
N GLY A 152 15.56 -4.71 7.14
CA GLY A 152 15.56 -5.81 6.19
C GLY A 152 14.58 -6.92 6.57
N GLN A 153 13.55 -6.61 7.37
CA GLN A 153 12.51 -7.57 7.70
C GLN A 153 11.30 -7.34 6.78
N MET A 154 10.80 -8.40 6.16
CA MET A 154 9.59 -8.36 5.36
C MET A 154 8.39 -8.76 6.19
N TRP A 155 7.49 -7.81 6.38
CA TRP A 155 6.19 -8.00 7.01
C TRP A 155 5.18 -8.42 5.95
N ILE A 156 4.76 -9.68 6.02
CA ILE A 156 3.84 -10.30 5.06
C ILE A 156 2.47 -10.37 5.69
N LEU A 157 1.47 -9.84 4.98
CA LEU A 157 0.07 -9.97 5.35
C LEU A 157 -0.59 -11.07 4.51
N ASP A 158 -0.79 -12.23 5.13
CA ASP A 158 -1.53 -13.34 4.56
C ASP A 158 -2.99 -13.25 5.01
N SER A 159 -3.89 -13.08 4.03
CA SER A 159 -5.33 -12.96 4.29
C SER A 159 -5.97 -14.26 4.78
N GLY A 160 -5.33 -15.41 4.55
CA GLY A 160 -5.90 -16.72 4.89
C GLY A 160 -7.12 -17.11 4.04
N GLU A 161 -7.41 -16.36 2.97
CA GLU A 161 -8.60 -16.52 2.12
C GLU A 161 -8.19 -16.81 0.66
N ILE A 162 -8.93 -17.71 0.01
CA ILE A 162 -8.87 -17.95 -1.44
C ILE A 162 -10.30 -17.86 -1.96
N GLU A 163 -10.55 -17.05 -3.00
CA GLU A 163 -11.87 -16.97 -3.65
C GLU A 163 -13.03 -16.79 -2.65
N PHE A 164 -12.90 -15.85 -1.71
CA PHE A 164 -13.94 -15.57 -0.70
C PHE A 164 -14.19 -16.69 0.32
N VAL A 165 -13.37 -17.74 0.31
CA VAL A 165 -13.39 -18.85 1.27
C VAL A 165 -12.23 -18.69 2.25
N GLN A 166 -12.57 -18.59 3.55
CA GLN A 166 -11.57 -18.57 4.62
C GLN A 166 -11.01 -19.97 4.84
N HIS A 167 -9.71 -20.16 4.60
CA HIS A 167 -9.00 -21.42 4.86
C HIS A 167 -8.23 -21.38 6.19
N CYS A 168 -7.61 -20.24 6.49
CA CYS A 168 -6.77 -20.01 7.67
C CYS A 168 -7.17 -18.70 8.33
N ALA A 169 -6.87 -18.52 9.63
CA ALA A 169 -6.95 -17.19 10.22
C ALA A 169 -5.98 -16.23 9.50
N PRO A 170 -6.38 -14.96 9.26
CA PRO A 170 -5.45 -13.95 8.76
C PRO A 170 -4.22 -13.85 9.67
N GLN A 171 -3.05 -13.64 9.08
CA GLN A 171 -1.80 -13.67 9.83
C GLN A 171 -0.78 -12.66 9.32
N VAL A 172 0.02 -12.17 10.25
CA VAL A 172 1.26 -11.44 9.98
C VAL A 172 2.41 -12.43 10.09
N VAL A 173 3.20 -12.55 9.04
CA VAL A 173 4.39 -13.42 8.98
C VAL A 173 5.59 -12.53 8.66
N VAL A 174 6.68 -12.66 9.40
CA VAL A 174 7.87 -11.81 9.21
C VAL A 174 9.08 -12.66 8.89
N PHE A 175 9.74 -12.33 7.79
CA PHE A 175 11.00 -12.94 7.38
C PHE A 175 12.15 -11.95 7.51
N ASP A 176 13.28 -12.41 8.03
CA ASP A 176 14.55 -11.70 7.86
C ASP A 176 15.07 -11.94 6.44
N LEU A 177 15.18 -10.88 5.63
CA LEU A 177 15.57 -10.99 4.22
C LEU A 177 17.07 -11.23 4.03
N ALA A 178 17.89 -11.06 5.07
CA ALA A 178 19.30 -11.40 5.01
C ALA A 178 19.52 -12.92 5.08
N THR A 179 18.69 -13.64 5.85
CA THR A 179 18.83 -15.09 6.08
C THR A 179 17.69 -15.92 5.47
N ASP A 180 16.67 -15.25 4.94
CA ASP A 180 15.41 -15.82 4.45
C ASP A 180 14.73 -16.74 5.49
N GLN A 181 14.91 -16.43 6.77
CA GLN A 181 14.30 -17.17 7.88
C GLN A 181 13.05 -16.50 8.40
N LEU A 182 12.06 -17.31 8.75
CA LEU A 182 10.90 -16.88 9.53
C LEU A 182 11.38 -16.44 10.91
N ILE A 183 11.15 -15.18 11.28
CA ILE A 183 11.51 -14.62 12.58
C ILE A 183 10.31 -14.31 13.47
N HIS A 184 9.12 -14.13 12.87
CA HIS A 184 7.91 -13.86 13.63
C HIS A 184 6.64 -14.35 12.93
N ARG A 185 5.65 -14.80 13.71
CA ARG A 185 4.31 -15.13 13.22
C ARG A 185 3.27 -14.72 14.25
N TYR A 186 2.24 -14.02 13.79
CA TYR A 186 1.07 -13.68 14.59
C TYR A 186 -0.20 -14.01 13.82
N ARG A 187 -1.02 -14.90 14.36
CA ARG A 187 -2.36 -15.19 13.83
C ARG A 187 -3.35 -14.28 14.52
N LEU A 188 -4.12 -13.52 13.73
CA LEU A 188 -5.11 -12.63 14.30
C LEU A 188 -6.14 -13.46 15.08
N PRO A 189 -6.46 -13.07 16.33
CA PRO A 189 -7.55 -13.70 17.06
C PRO A 189 -8.89 -13.34 16.40
N GLU A 190 -9.91 -14.18 16.59
CA GLU A 190 -11.26 -13.97 16.04
C GLU A 190 -11.90 -12.63 16.45
N THR A 191 -11.43 -12.03 17.55
CA THR A 191 -11.87 -10.69 17.98
C THR A 191 -11.37 -9.57 17.08
N SER A 192 -10.34 -9.80 16.28
CA SER A 192 -9.71 -8.80 15.43
C SER A 192 -10.22 -8.81 13.99
N TYR A 193 -10.99 -9.82 13.59
CA TYR A 193 -11.55 -9.91 12.24
C TYR A 193 -12.93 -10.55 12.22
N LYS A 194 -13.75 -10.16 11.26
CA LYS A 194 -15.05 -10.79 10.96
C LYS A 194 -14.83 -11.89 9.94
N ALA A 195 -14.85 -13.16 10.37
CA ALA A 195 -14.72 -14.31 9.47
C ALA A 195 -15.70 -14.21 8.29
N LYS A 196 -15.26 -14.62 7.09
CA LYS A 196 -15.99 -14.54 5.81
C LYS A 196 -16.29 -13.12 5.28
N VAL A 197 -16.05 -12.08 6.07
CA VAL A 197 -16.27 -10.68 5.67
C VAL A 197 -14.94 -9.95 5.50
N SER A 198 -13.97 -10.20 6.39
CA SER A 198 -12.72 -9.47 6.45
C SER A 198 -11.74 -9.94 5.40
N ARG A 199 -11.08 -8.99 4.74
CA ARG A 199 -9.99 -9.23 3.79
C ARG A 199 -8.90 -8.25 4.07
N PHE A 200 -7.80 -8.74 4.62
CA PHE A 200 -6.67 -7.88 4.95
C PHE A 200 -5.80 -7.66 3.72
N VAL A 201 -5.77 -6.42 3.20
CA VAL A 201 -5.17 -6.10 1.89
C VAL A 201 -3.90 -5.26 1.96
N ASN A 202 -3.60 -4.64 3.10
CA ASN A 202 -2.41 -3.81 3.25
C ASN A 202 -1.86 -3.86 4.68
N ILE A 203 -0.54 -3.81 4.80
CA ILE A 203 0.20 -3.77 6.06
C ILE A 203 1.20 -2.62 6.02
N TYR A 204 1.30 -1.90 7.13
CA TYR A 204 2.38 -0.95 7.38
C TYR A 204 2.99 -1.26 8.75
N ALA A 205 4.28 -1.59 8.80
CA ALA A 205 4.99 -1.82 10.06
C ALA A 205 5.71 -0.54 10.50
N ASP A 206 5.27 0.07 11.59
CA ASP A 206 5.89 1.24 12.18
C ASP A 206 6.99 0.83 13.16
N ILE A 207 8.23 0.84 12.67
CA ILE A 207 9.42 0.64 13.49
C ILE A 207 9.74 1.95 14.22
N ARG A 208 9.50 1.98 15.53
CA ARG A 208 9.67 3.17 16.37
C ARG A 208 11.09 3.34 16.89
N ASP A 209 11.88 2.28 16.86
CA ASP A 209 13.30 2.24 17.18
C ASP A 209 14.14 1.76 15.97
N PRO A 210 14.11 2.47 14.82
CA PRO A 210 14.85 2.02 13.64
C PRO A 210 16.37 2.22 13.82
N PRO A 211 17.19 1.51 13.01
CA PRO A 211 18.62 1.78 12.90
C PRO A 211 18.89 3.23 12.45
N PRO A 212 20.07 3.80 12.76
CA PRO A 212 21.20 3.15 13.44
C PRO A 212 21.13 3.20 14.97
N ARG A 213 20.05 3.76 15.56
CA ARG A 213 19.98 4.00 17.01
C ARG A 213 19.17 2.96 17.78
N GLY A 214 18.22 2.29 17.14
CA GLY A 214 17.41 1.23 17.75
C GLY A 214 17.69 -0.15 17.17
N GLN A 215 16.87 -1.13 17.57
CA GLN A 215 17.05 -2.55 17.26
C GLN A 215 15.82 -3.17 16.59
N CYS A 216 14.87 -2.34 16.15
CA CYS A 216 13.65 -2.78 15.47
C CYS A 216 12.75 -3.67 16.36
N LYS A 217 12.68 -3.34 17.65
CA LYS A 217 11.94 -4.11 18.66
C LYS A 217 10.64 -3.44 19.08
N ASP A 218 10.53 -2.11 18.98
CA ASP A 218 9.31 -1.35 19.28
C ASP A 218 8.53 -1.17 17.98
N VAL A 219 7.59 -2.09 17.74
CA VAL A 219 6.86 -2.16 16.47
C VAL A 219 5.36 -2.21 16.71
N PHE A 220 4.65 -1.39 15.95
CA PHE A 220 3.21 -1.52 15.72
C PHE A 220 2.98 -1.80 14.23
N ALA A 221 2.15 -2.79 13.92
CA ALA A 221 1.70 -3.01 12.55
C ALA A 221 0.24 -2.55 12.37
N TYR A 222 -0.03 -1.87 11.27
CA TYR A 222 -1.37 -1.41 10.89
C TYR A 222 -1.86 -2.22 9.70
N LEU A 223 -3.01 -2.87 9.85
CA LEU A 223 -3.56 -3.79 8.86
C LEU A 223 -4.88 -3.22 8.31
N ALA A 224 -4.96 -3.01 7.00
CA ALA A 224 -6.16 -2.48 6.35
C ALA A 224 -7.11 -3.62 5.97
N ASP A 225 -8.38 -3.49 6.35
CA ASP A 225 -9.44 -4.46 6.08
C ASP A 225 -10.62 -3.75 5.38
N PRO A 226 -10.50 -3.50 4.06
CA PRO A 226 -11.46 -2.70 3.30
C PRO A 226 -12.87 -3.29 3.29
N THR A 227 -13.01 -4.61 3.18
CA THR A 227 -14.31 -5.26 2.98
C THR A 227 -15.18 -5.20 4.22
N SER A 228 -14.57 -5.28 5.39
CA SER A 228 -15.26 -5.13 6.67
C SER A 228 -15.17 -3.70 7.23
N LYS A 229 -14.54 -2.77 6.49
CA LYS A 229 -14.40 -1.33 6.76
C LYS A 229 -13.65 -1.03 8.06
N ALA A 230 -12.49 -1.64 8.25
CA ALA A 230 -11.72 -1.48 9.48
C ALA A 230 -10.22 -1.33 9.24
N ILE A 231 -9.54 -0.87 10.30
CA ILE A 231 -8.09 -0.99 10.46
C ILE A 231 -7.86 -1.84 11.71
N VAL A 232 -6.91 -2.74 11.69
CA VAL A 232 -6.44 -3.46 12.89
C VAL A 232 -5.06 -2.94 13.27
N VAL A 233 -4.87 -2.64 14.55
CA VAL A 233 -3.55 -2.36 15.11
C VAL A 233 -3.06 -3.64 15.75
N TYR A 234 -1.83 -4.01 15.45
CA TYR A 234 -1.11 -5.09 16.09
C TYR A 234 0.08 -4.53 16.87
N ASP A 235 0.03 -4.64 18.19
CA ASP A 235 1.15 -4.39 19.09
C ASP A 235 2.04 -5.64 19.11
N VAL A 236 3.20 -5.55 18.45
CA VAL A 236 4.11 -6.68 18.29
C VAL A 236 4.76 -7.06 19.62
N VAL A 237 5.08 -6.07 20.47
CA VAL A 237 5.67 -6.35 21.79
C VAL A 237 4.64 -6.94 22.72
N GLY A 238 3.44 -6.36 22.74
CA GLY A 238 2.31 -6.83 23.56
C GLY A 238 1.66 -8.13 23.07
N GLN A 239 1.99 -8.60 21.86
CA GLN A 239 1.38 -9.77 21.21
C GLN A 239 -0.16 -9.68 21.17
N ASN A 240 -0.68 -8.47 20.97
CA ASN A 240 -2.10 -8.20 21.05
C ASN A 240 -2.55 -7.31 19.89
N SER A 241 -3.77 -7.54 19.41
CA SER A 241 -4.38 -6.73 18.37
C SER A 241 -5.77 -6.26 18.75
N TRP A 242 -6.15 -5.10 18.23
CA TRP A 242 -7.49 -4.56 18.37
C TRP A 242 -7.94 -3.93 17.07
N ARG A 243 -9.26 -3.94 16.92
CA ARG A 243 -9.95 -3.56 15.70
C ARG A 243 -10.53 -2.17 15.82
N ILE A 244 -10.31 -1.34 14.81
CA ILE A 244 -10.79 0.02 14.71
C ILE A 244 -11.85 0.07 13.60
N GLU A 245 -13.09 0.30 14.02
CA GLU A 245 -14.20 0.64 13.15
C GLU A 245 -14.66 2.06 13.47
N ASN A 246 -14.78 2.91 12.46
CA ASN A 246 -15.21 4.29 12.64
C ASN A 246 -15.92 4.79 11.39
N LYS A 247 -16.74 5.85 11.46
CA LYS A 247 -17.36 6.43 10.25
C LYS A 247 -16.32 6.80 9.17
N PHE A 248 -15.09 7.12 9.57
CA PHE A 248 -13.99 7.48 8.68
C PHE A 248 -13.30 6.26 8.01
N THR A 249 -13.59 5.03 8.46
CA THR A 249 -13.14 3.82 7.77
C THR A 249 -14.14 3.35 6.70
N TYR A 250 -15.29 4.01 6.55
CA TYR A 250 -16.29 3.62 5.56
C TYR A 250 -16.01 4.27 4.19
N PRO A 251 -16.29 3.55 3.09
CA PRO A 251 -16.29 4.13 1.76
C PRO A 251 -17.45 5.13 1.60
N ASP A 252 -17.32 6.02 0.63
CA ASP A 252 -18.39 6.89 0.16
C ASP A 252 -18.92 6.33 -1.17
N ALA A 253 -20.22 6.03 -1.23
CA ALA A 253 -20.86 5.43 -2.41
C ALA A 253 -20.69 6.27 -3.69
N LYS A 254 -20.45 7.58 -3.58
CA LYS A 254 -20.14 8.45 -4.73
C LYS A 254 -18.84 8.06 -5.44
N PHE A 255 -17.95 7.35 -4.75
CA PHE A 255 -16.65 6.91 -5.22
C PHE A 255 -16.58 5.38 -5.37
N GLY A 256 -17.74 4.70 -5.45
CA GLY A 256 -17.83 3.25 -5.68
C GLY A 256 -17.50 2.83 -7.12
N THR A 257 -17.81 3.69 -8.08
CA THR A 257 -17.42 3.50 -9.48
C THR A 257 -16.00 4.01 -9.69
N HIS A 258 -15.08 3.11 -10.03
CA HIS A 258 -13.69 3.43 -10.37
C HIS A 258 -13.59 3.47 -11.88
N THR A 259 -13.21 4.62 -12.44
CA THR A 259 -13.03 4.80 -13.89
C THR A 259 -11.57 5.10 -14.19
N VAL A 260 -10.97 4.30 -15.06
CA VAL A 260 -9.57 4.41 -15.46
C VAL A 260 -9.49 4.24 -16.96
N ALA A 261 -8.87 5.20 -17.65
CA ALA A 261 -8.65 5.13 -19.09
C ALA A 261 -9.91 4.80 -19.93
N GLY A 262 -11.08 5.28 -19.49
CA GLY A 262 -12.36 5.09 -20.19
C GLY A 262 -13.13 3.82 -19.85
N GLU A 263 -12.60 2.95 -18.99
CA GLU A 263 -13.28 1.74 -18.51
C GLU A 263 -13.61 1.85 -17.02
N SER A 264 -14.75 1.29 -16.61
CA SER A 264 -15.25 1.42 -15.25
C SER A 264 -15.52 0.07 -14.61
N PHE A 265 -15.29 0.00 -13.30
CA PHE A 265 -15.64 -1.14 -12.46
C PHE A 265 -16.15 -0.67 -11.09
N GLU A 266 -16.85 -1.55 -10.39
CA GLU A 266 -17.46 -1.24 -9.09
C GLU A 266 -16.67 -1.90 -7.96
N LEU A 267 -16.23 -1.10 -7.00
CA LEU A 267 -15.74 -1.57 -5.70
C LEU A 267 -16.22 -0.60 -4.64
N LEU A 268 -16.65 -1.13 -3.49
CA LEU A 268 -17.03 -0.32 -2.33
C LEU A 268 -16.14 -0.65 -1.14
N ASP A 269 -14.84 -0.55 -1.38
CA ASP A 269 -13.79 -0.93 -0.45
C ASP A 269 -13.43 0.21 0.50
N GLY A 270 -13.35 -0.14 1.79
CA GLY A 270 -12.92 0.71 2.90
C GLY A 270 -11.41 0.98 2.90
N PRO A 271 -10.75 1.09 4.09
CA PRO A 271 -9.36 1.51 4.21
C PRO A 271 -8.45 0.63 3.37
N LEU A 272 -7.55 1.25 2.60
CA LEU A 272 -6.58 0.51 1.79
C LEU A 272 -5.18 1.09 1.92
N ALA A 273 -5.01 2.40 1.71
CA ALA A 273 -3.70 3.03 1.79
C ALA A 273 -3.38 3.43 3.24
N LEU A 274 -2.20 3.04 3.71
CA LEU A 274 -1.69 3.30 5.06
C LEU A 274 -0.28 3.88 4.96
N ALA A 275 -0.02 4.96 5.68
CA ALA A 275 1.30 5.53 5.83
C ALA A 275 1.41 6.20 7.19
N VAL A 276 2.61 6.26 7.76
CA VAL A 276 2.84 6.93 9.04
C VAL A 276 3.64 8.20 8.83
N THR A 277 3.34 9.23 9.62
CA THR A 277 4.19 10.43 9.69
C THR A 277 5.61 10.04 10.11
N PRO A 278 6.63 10.31 9.26
CA PRO A 278 8.01 9.89 9.54
C PRO A 278 8.56 10.45 10.85
N LEU A 279 9.46 9.66 11.46
CA LEU A 279 10.24 10.10 12.62
C LEU A 279 11.11 11.31 12.27
N GLY A 280 11.35 12.20 13.24
CA GLY A 280 12.27 13.32 13.09
C GLY A 280 11.74 14.53 12.31
N LEU A 281 10.48 14.53 11.88
CA LEU A 281 9.86 15.69 11.20
C LEU A 281 9.43 16.82 12.14
N GLY A 282 9.46 16.63 13.46
CA GLY A 282 8.95 17.62 14.43
C GLY A 282 7.43 17.76 14.45
N LEU A 283 6.72 16.87 13.75
CA LEU A 283 5.26 16.77 13.76
C LEU A 283 4.79 15.69 14.75
N ARG A 284 3.59 15.86 15.31
CA ARG A 284 2.91 14.75 16.00
C ARG A 284 2.72 13.61 15.00
N ARG A 285 3.04 12.38 15.40
CA ARG A 285 2.95 11.24 14.50
C ARG A 285 1.51 10.79 14.35
N HIS A 286 1.08 10.62 13.11
CA HIS A 286 -0.24 10.12 12.76
C HIS A 286 -0.11 8.92 11.83
N LEU A 287 -1.11 8.03 11.89
CA LEU A 287 -1.46 7.18 10.76
C LEU A 287 -2.24 8.06 9.78
N VAL A 288 -1.70 8.22 8.57
CA VAL A 288 -2.34 8.84 7.42
C VAL A 288 -2.93 7.72 6.56
N PHE A 289 -4.22 7.79 6.28
CA PHE A 289 -4.92 6.72 5.58
C PHE A 289 -6.10 7.24 4.77
N HIS A 290 -6.57 6.41 3.85
CA HIS A 290 -7.85 6.60 3.18
C HIS A 290 -8.48 5.27 2.76
N ALA A 291 -9.78 5.30 2.55
CA ALA A 291 -10.50 4.21 1.89
C ALA A 291 -10.30 4.26 0.37
N LEU A 292 -10.25 3.10 -0.28
CA LEU A 292 -10.11 3.00 -1.74
C LEU A 292 -11.27 3.75 -2.43
N SER A 293 -12.49 3.52 -1.95
CA SER A 293 -13.71 4.11 -2.51
C SER A 293 -14.11 5.37 -1.74
N ASN A 294 -13.22 6.37 -1.73
CA ASN A 294 -13.42 7.66 -1.05
C ASN A 294 -12.46 8.72 -1.64
N ASP A 295 -12.71 10.01 -1.39
CA ASP A 295 -11.83 11.13 -1.74
C ASP A 295 -11.13 11.77 -0.53
N LEU A 296 -11.50 11.39 0.69
CA LEU A 296 -10.94 11.95 1.92
C LEU A 296 -9.51 11.45 2.16
N GLU A 297 -8.61 12.38 2.51
CA GLU A 297 -7.36 12.07 3.22
C GLU A 297 -7.59 12.27 4.72
N LEU A 298 -7.26 11.25 5.49
CA LEU A 298 -7.54 11.19 6.92
C LEU A 298 -6.27 10.96 7.72
N ALA A 299 -6.26 11.46 8.95
CA ALA A 299 -5.20 11.19 9.92
C ALA A 299 -5.79 10.86 11.29
N ILE A 300 -5.10 10.00 12.04
CA ILE A 300 -5.36 9.77 13.47
C ILE A 300 -4.02 9.71 14.23
N PRO A 301 -3.89 10.39 15.39
CA PRO A 301 -2.65 10.35 16.15
C PRO A 301 -2.29 8.94 16.61
N LEU A 302 -1.02 8.55 16.48
CA LEU A 302 -0.57 7.22 16.86
C LEU A 302 -0.67 6.95 18.36
N ASP A 303 -0.49 7.97 19.21
CA ASP A 303 -0.63 7.84 20.66
C ASP A 303 -2.08 7.55 21.10
N ILE A 304 -3.06 7.93 20.28
CA ILE A 304 -4.47 7.56 20.47
C ILE A 304 -4.75 6.19 19.84
N LEU A 305 -4.32 5.98 18.59
CA LEU A 305 -4.56 4.76 17.83
C LEU A 305 -3.96 3.53 18.52
N ASN A 306 -2.74 3.67 19.04
CA ASN A 306 -1.97 2.59 19.63
C ASN A 306 -2.40 2.22 21.06
N ASN A 307 -3.36 2.95 21.65
CA ASN A 307 -3.90 2.61 22.96
C ASN A 307 -5.21 1.83 22.82
N ALA A 308 -5.15 0.52 23.06
CA ALA A 308 -6.29 -0.41 22.94
C ALA A 308 -7.54 0.03 23.75
N THR A 309 -7.35 0.68 24.90
CA THR A 309 -8.48 1.09 25.77
C THR A 309 -9.39 2.13 25.13
N ASN A 310 -8.89 2.86 24.12
CA ASN A 310 -9.69 3.84 23.39
C ASN A 310 -10.78 3.20 22.51
N TRP A 311 -10.67 1.90 22.20
CA TRP A 311 -11.47 1.22 21.17
C TRP A 311 -12.60 0.34 21.73
N GLN A 312 -13.02 0.59 22.98
CA GLN A 312 -14.01 -0.22 23.68
C GLN A 312 -15.48 0.15 23.37
N LYS A 313 -15.75 1.27 22.69
CA LYS A 313 -17.10 1.82 22.44
C LYS A 313 -17.57 1.62 20.98
N GLY A 314 -16.95 0.69 20.25
CA GLY A 314 -17.26 0.41 18.85
C GLY A 314 -17.12 1.66 17.96
N LEU A 315 -18.09 1.89 17.08
CA LEU A 315 -18.08 3.03 16.13
C LEU A 315 -17.97 4.42 16.78
N SER A 316 -18.30 4.55 18.07
CA SER A 316 -18.22 5.82 18.80
C SER A 316 -16.86 6.08 19.45
N SER A 317 -15.92 5.13 19.37
CA SER A 317 -14.57 5.27 19.92
C SER A 317 -13.78 6.38 19.22
N SER A 318 -13.22 7.28 20.03
CA SER A 318 -12.28 8.34 19.61
C SER A 318 -12.69 9.15 18.39
N LEU A 319 -13.99 9.39 18.19
CA LEU A 319 -14.52 10.07 16.99
C LEU A 319 -13.92 11.47 16.76
N SER A 320 -13.62 12.21 17.83
CA SER A 320 -13.02 13.55 17.76
C SER A 320 -11.55 13.56 17.36
N GLU A 321 -10.88 12.41 17.45
CA GLU A 321 -9.43 12.29 17.23
C GLU A 321 -9.08 12.07 15.76
N PHE A 322 -10.05 11.70 14.93
CA PHE A 322 -9.87 11.61 13.48
C PHE A 322 -9.87 13.00 12.86
N VAL A 323 -8.87 13.26 12.03
CA VAL A 323 -8.65 14.54 11.35
C VAL A 323 -8.88 14.35 9.85
N THR A 324 -9.78 15.12 9.27
CA THR A 324 -9.87 15.26 7.82
C THR A 324 -8.79 16.23 7.36
N LEU A 325 -7.77 15.71 6.68
CA LEU A 325 -6.69 16.52 6.12
C LEU A 325 -7.19 17.34 4.95
N GLY A 326 -7.94 16.69 4.04
CA GLY A 326 -8.53 17.33 2.87
C GLY A 326 -9.26 16.32 1.96
N ARG A 327 -9.57 16.77 0.75
CA ARG A 327 -10.26 15.98 -0.29
C ARG A 327 -9.46 15.99 -1.57
N ARG A 328 -9.16 14.79 -2.11
CA ARG A 328 -8.55 14.57 -3.42
C ARG A 328 -9.49 14.98 -4.56
N GLY A 329 -10.78 14.71 -4.39
CA GLY A 329 -11.78 14.79 -5.46
C GLY A 329 -11.77 13.57 -6.41
N ILE A 330 -10.87 12.61 -6.20
CA ILE A 330 -10.71 11.39 -6.98
C ILE A 330 -10.20 10.25 -6.08
N GLN A 331 -10.43 9.00 -6.47
CA GLN A 331 -9.84 7.84 -5.82
C GLN A 331 -8.33 7.73 -6.11
N CYS A 332 -7.65 7.09 -5.17
CA CYS A 332 -6.26 6.66 -5.29
C CYS A 332 -6.14 5.31 -4.59
N ALA A 333 -5.42 4.35 -5.18
CA ALA A 333 -5.28 3.03 -4.59
C ALA A 333 -4.20 3.02 -3.50
N SER A 334 -2.95 3.30 -3.86
CA SER A 334 -1.82 3.22 -2.92
C SER A 334 -1.17 4.58 -2.70
N HIS A 335 -0.65 4.79 -1.48
CA HIS A 335 0.14 5.97 -1.13
C HIS A 335 1.38 5.63 -0.31
N ALA A 336 2.32 6.56 -0.24
CA ALA A 336 3.46 6.50 0.68
C ALA A 336 3.89 7.91 1.07
N ILE A 337 4.62 8.02 2.18
CA ILE A 337 5.16 9.28 2.69
C ILE A 337 6.68 9.14 2.82
N SER A 338 7.44 10.00 2.13
CA SER A 338 8.90 10.00 2.21
C SER A 338 9.38 10.46 3.57
N ARG A 339 10.63 10.14 3.94
CA ARG A 339 11.25 10.60 5.19
C ARG A 339 11.24 12.12 5.35
N GLN A 340 11.20 12.89 4.25
CA GLN A 340 11.10 14.35 4.31
C GLN A 340 9.66 14.86 4.42
N GLY A 341 8.66 13.98 4.51
CA GLY A 341 7.25 14.35 4.68
C GLY A 341 6.53 14.66 3.38
N PHE A 342 6.97 14.11 2.25
CA PHE A 342 6.26 14.22 0.99
C PHE A 342 5.38 12.99 0.78
N TRP A 343 4.08 13.20 0.72
CA TRP A 343 3.08 12.20 0.41
C TRP A 343 2.95 12.03 -1.11
N PHE A 344 2.80 10.80 -1.58
CA PHE A 344 2.66 10.45 -3.00
C PHE A 344 1.47 9.51 -3.20
N CYS A 345 0.73 9.70 -4.30
CA CYS A 345 -0.43 8.87 -4.65
C CYS A 345 -0.60 8.79 -6.17
N GLY A 346 -1.02 7.63 -6.69
CA GLY A 346 -1.44 7.48 -8.08
C GLY A 346 -2.94 7.76 -8.24
N PHE A 347 -3.29 8.89 -8.85
CA PHE A 347 -4.70 9.24 -9.09
C PHE A 347 -5.25 8.50 -10.30
N LEU A 348 -6.54 8.15 -10.25
CA LEU A 348 -7.24 7.52 -11.37
C LEU A 348 -7.60 8.52 -12.49
N GLU A 349 -7.77 9.80 -12.15
CA GLU A 349 -8.02 10.89 -13.10
C GLU A 349 -7.57 12.25 -12.52
N PRO A 350 -6.75 13.04 -13.24
CA PRO A 350 -5.98 12.61 -14.41
C PRO A 350 -4.96 11.53 -14.02
N ILE A 351 -4.73 10.55 -14.91
CA ILE A 351 -3.90 9.37 -14.63
C ILE A 351 -2.44 9.78 -14.44
N GLY A 352 -2.00 9.82 -13.19
CA GLY A 352 -0.69 10.36 -12.83
C GLY A 352 -0.33 10.25 -11.36
N ILE A 353 0.92 10.58 -11.04
CA ILE A 353 1.45 10.63 -9.67
C ILE A 353 1.30 12.05 -9.15
N PHE A 354 0.68 12.17 -7.98
CA PHE A 354 0.51 13.42 -7.26
C PHE A 354 1.36 13.43 -5.99
N GLY A 355 1.86 14.62 -5.64
CA GLY A 355 2.66 14.87 -4.45
C GLY A 355 2.06 15.95 -3.55
N TRP A 356 2.27 15.81 -2.24
CA TRP A 356 1.87 16.81 -1.25
C TRP A 356 2.87 16.87 -0.09
N ASP A 357 3.26 18.07 0.33
CA ASP A 357 4.01 18.27 1.57
C ASP A 357 3.06 18.24 2.76
N ILE A 358 3.16 17.20 3.60
CA ILE A 358 2.26 16.99 4.74
C ILE A 358 2.34 18.12 5.80
N ARG A 359 3.33 19.00 5.73
CA ARG A 359 3.43 20.18 6.63
C ARG A 359 2.54 21.34 6.17
N ARG A 360 2.08 21.32 4.91
CA ARG A 360 1.20 22.33 4.32
C ARG A 360 -0.25 21.83 4.33
N PRO A 361 -1.27 22.71 4.42
CA PRO A 361 -2.66 22.29 4.35
C PRO A 361 -2.97 21.51 3.07
N TYR A 362 -3.79 20.45 3.17
CA TYR A 362 -4.19 19.67 2.00
C TYR A 362 -5.24 20.45 1.19
N ASN A 363 -4.81 21.07 0.09
CA ASN A 363 -5.69 21.80 -0.82
C ASN A 363 -5.13 21.74 -2.24
N ARG A 364 -5.91 22.22 -3.23
CA ARG A 364 -5.53 22.18 -4.65
C ARG A 364 -4.23 22.93 -4.98
N GLU A 365 -3.82 23.91 -4.16
CA GLU A 365 -2.58 24.66 -4.38
C GLU A 365 -1.34 23.88 -3.91
N ASN A 366 -1.49 23.05 -2.87
CA ASN A 366 -0.39 22.29 -2.26
C ASN A 366 -0.26 20.85 -2.78
N VAL A 367 -1.31 20.31 -3.40
CA VAL A 367 -1.28 19.00 -4.07
C VAL A 367 -0.89 19.20 -5.53
N GLN A 368 0.19 18.56 -5.96
CA GLN A 368 0.78 18.82 -7.26
C GLN A 368 0.90 17.57 -8.11
N LEU A 369 0.62 17.70 -9.41
CA LEU A 369 0.89 16.68 -10.41
C LEU A 369 2.39 16.61 -10.68
N LEU A 370 2.99 15.45 -10.40
CA LEU A 370 4.43 15.22 -10.54
C LEU A 370 4.78 14.41 -11.79
N ALA A 371 3.91 13.51 -12.22
CA ALA A 371 4.02 12.78 -13.46
C ALA A 371 2.63 12.47 -14.01
N LEU A 372 2.45 12.65 -15.32
CA LEU A 372 1.21 12.34 -16.03
C LEU A 372 1.54 11.33 -17.10
N ASN A 373 0.91 10.15 -17.07
CA ASN A 373 1.05 9.17 -18.14
C ASN A 373 -0.14 8.18 -18.16
N PRO A 374 -1.16 8.42 -19.00
CA PRO A 374 -2.34 7.56 -19.07
C PRO A 374 -2.09 6.17 -19.67
N VAL A 375 -0.88 5.90 -20.18
CA VAL A 375 -0.49 4.59 -20.73
C VAL A 375 0.20 3.74 -19.68
N THR A 376 1.14 4.32 -18.93
CA THR A 376 2.02 3.55 -18.03
C THR A 376 1.61 3.59 -16.56
N LEU A 377 0.70 4.50 -16.16
CA LEU A 377 0.30 4.73 -14.76
C LEU A 377 -1.19 4.47 -14.48
N GLN A 378 -1.86 3.65 -15.32
CA GLN A 378 -3.32 3.49 -15.30
C GLN A 378 -3.90 3.19 -13.91
N PHE A 379 -3.47 2.10 -13.28
CA PHE A 379 -3.87 1.77 -11.92
C PHE A 379 -2.64 1.46 -11.07
N VAL A 380 -2.20 2.44 -10.27
CA VAL A 380 -1.04 2.30 -9.36
C VAL A 380 -1.48 1.56 -8.09
N SER A 381 -1.52 0.23 -8.19
CA SER A 381 -1.97 -0.67 -7.12
C SER A 381 -0.98 -0.74 -5.94
N GLY A 382 0.31 -0.56 -6.19
CA GLY A 382 1.39 -0.61 -5.21
C GLY A 382 2.33 0.59 -5.34
N LEU A 383 2.71 1.19 -4.21
CA LEU A 383 3.59 2.34 -4.15
C LEU A 383 4.42 2.29 -2.87
N LYS A 384 5.74 2.28 -2.99
CA LYS A 384 6.70 2.23 -1.88
C LYS A 384 7.74 3.34 -2.02
N ILE A 385 8.27 3.77 -0.88
CA ILE A 385 9.45 4.64 -0.83
C ILE A 385 10.55 3.88 -0.13
N ILE A 386 11.68 3.73 -0.82
CA ILE A 386 12.77 2.86 -0.41
C ILE A 386 14.05 3.68 -0.38
N GLN A 387 14.78 3.62 0.74
CA GLN A 387 16.05 4.28 0.85
C GLN A 387 17.15 3.40 0.26
N ARG A 388 17.85 3.90 -0.76
CA ARG A 388 18.97 3.20 -1.38
C ARG A 388 20.18 3.24 -0.43
N PRO A 389 20.74 2.09 -0.01
CA PRO A 389 21.86 2.07 0.95
C PRO A 389 23.13 2.74 0.44
N SER A 390 23.37 2.76 -0.88
CA SER A 390 24.61 3.26 -1.48
C SER A 390 24.84 4.77 -1.33
N ASP A 391 23.77 5.56 -1.34
CA ASP A 391 23.82 7.03 -1.32
C ASP A 391 22.82 7.67 -0.35
N GLY A 392 21.94 6.86 0.26
CA GLY A 392 20.92 7.33 1.18
C GLY A 392 19.77 8.10 0.54
N ARG A 393 19.67 8.13 -0.80
CA ARG A 393 18.55 8.75 -1.53
C ARG A 393 17.31 7.86 -1.42
N GLU A 394 16.13 8.49 -1.50
CA GLU A 394 14.85 7.78 -1.51
C GLU A 394 14.37 7.59 -2.96
N GLU A 395 13.94 6.38 -3.27
CA GLU A 395 13.34 5.97 -4.54
C GLU A 395 11.84 5.72 -4.35
N LEU A 396 11.03 6.25 -5.25
CA LEU A 396 9.63 5.89 -5.39
C LEU A 396 9.52 4.69 -6.33
N TRP A 397 9.02 3.57 -5.82
CA TRP A 397 8.74 2.35 -6.57
C TRP A 397 7.23 2.18 -6.71
N LEU A 398 6.80 1.77 -7.91
CA LEU A 398 5.39 1.70 -8.29
C LEU A 398 5.12 0.37 -8.99
N LEU A 399 3.99 -0.25 -8.68
CA LEU A 399 3.37 -1.26 -9.53
C LEU A 399 2.14 -0.63 -10.17
N SER A 400 2.15 -0.52 -11.49
CA SER A 400 0.98 -0.14 -12.29
C SER A 400 0.48 -1.36 -13.04
N ASP A 401 -0.78 -1.70 -12.82
CA ASP A 401 -1.50 -2.71 -13.57
C ASP A 401 -2.60 -2.03 -14.42
N ARG A 402 -3.48 -2.85 -15.00
CA ARG A 402 -4.67 -2.44 -15.74
C ARG A 402 -5.92 -3.11 -15.16
N LEU A 403 -6.11 -3.00 -13.84
CA LEU A 403 -7.18 -3.65 -13.09
C LEU A 403 -8.56 -3.45 -13.73
N GLN A 404 -8.84 -2.26 -14.27
CA GLN A 404 -10.10 -1.97 -14.96
C GLN A 404 -10.35 -2.88 -16.16
N LYS A 405 -9.32 -3.22 -16.94
CA LYS A 405 -9.45 -4.13 -18.09
C LYS A 405 -9.69 -5.56 -17.65
N ILE A 406 -9.05 -5.96 -16.55
CA ILE A 406 -9.24 -7.30 -15.97
C ILE A 406 -10.68 -7.44 -15.49
N PHE A 407 -11.20 -6.45 -14.76
CA PHE A 407 -12.57 -6.49 -14.23
C PHE A 407 -13.63 -6.34 -15.33
N ALA A 408 -13.32 -5.62 -16.41
CA ALA A 408 -14.18 -5.52 -17.59
C ALA A 408 -14.09 -6.76 -18.52
N GLY A 409 -13.10 -7.63 -18.34
CA GLY A 409 -12.85 -8.77 -19.23
C GLY A 409 -12.32 -8.38 -20.61
N THR A 410 -11.64 -7.23 -20.71
CA THR A 410 -11.16 -6.61 -21.96
C THR A 410 -9.63 -6.58 -22.08
N ILE A 411 -8.93 -7.28 -21.17
CA ILE A 411 -7.46 -7.34 -21.18
C ILE A 411 -6.94 -8.04 -22.44
N ASP A 412 -5.92 -7.45 -23.07
CA ASP A 412 -5.21 -8.03 -24.22
C ASP A 412 -3.78 -8.42 -23.80
N TYR A 413 -3.51 -9.73 -23.76
CA TYR A 413 -2.19 -10.26 -23.43
C TYR A 413 -1.18 -10.16 -24.59
N GLY A 414 -1.55 -9.56 -25.72
CA GLY A 414 -0.64 -9.16 -26.80
C GLY A 414 0.20 -7.93 -26.47
N GLU A 415 -0.24 -7.10 -25.53
CA GLU A 415 0.39 -5.84 -25.11
C GLU A 415 0.85 -5.87 -23.63
N ILE A 416 1.63 -4.87 -23.21
CA ILE A 416 2.13 -4.76 -21.82
C ILE A 416 0.99 -4.35 -20.87
N ASN A 417 0.69 -5.20 -19.89
CA ASN A 417 -0.37 -5.01 -18.90
C ASN A 417 0.15 -4.65 -17.50
N TYR A 418 1.31 -5.15 -17.12
CA TYR A 418 1.87 -4.93 -15.78
C TYR A 418 3.23 -4.25 -15.87
N ARG A 419 3.47 -3.24 -15.02
CA ARG A 419 4.69 -2.44 -15.03
C ARG A 419 5.17 -2.22 -13.60
N VAL A 420 6.47 -2.41 -13.39
CA VAL A 420 7.17 -1.87 -12.23
C VAL A 420 7.96 -0.66 -12.69
N LEU A 421 7.73 0.49 -12.04
CA LEU A 421 8.38 1.75 -12.37
C LEU A 421 9.16 2.29 -11.18
N ARG A 422 10.19 3.09 -11.45
CA ARG A 422 11.02 3.72 -10.42
C ARG A 422 11.37 5.17 -10.78
N CYS A 423 11.37 6.05 -9.78
CA CYS A 423 12.02 7.35 -9.87
C CYS A 423 12.66 7.75 -8.53
N ASP A 424 13.78 8.46 -8.57
CA ASP A 424 14.29 9.12 -7.36
C ASP A 424 13.28 10.18 -6.87
N VAL A 425 12.94 10.16 -5.58
CA VAL A 425 11.96 11.06 -4.96
C VAL A 425 12.32 12.51 -5.23
N GLU A 426 13.58 12.88 -5.02
CA GLU A 426 14.04 14.25 -5.24
C GLU A 426 13.91 14.70 -6.70
N ASP A 427 14.20 13.81 -7.66
CA ASP A 427 14.08 14.11 -9.09
C ASP A 427 12.62 14.26 -9.51
N LEU A 428 11.74 13.44 -8.92
CA LEU A 428 10.31 13.57 -9.11
C LEU A 428 9.81 14.94 -8.63
N LEU A 429 10.18 15.34 -7.41
CA LEU A 429 9.77 16.61 -6.78
C LEU A 429 10.33 17.87 -7.46
N GLN A 430 11.54 17.80 -8.00
CA GLN A 430 12.19 18.94 -8.66
C GLN A 430 11.83 19.05 -10.15
N GLY A 431 11.01 18.15 -10.68
CA GLY A 431 10.69 18.11 -12.11
C GLY A 431 11.87 17.68 -12.99
N ARG A 432 12.92 17.06 -12.42
CA ARG A 432 14.08 16.53 -13.16
C ARG A 432 13.72 15.19 -13.82
N GLY A 433 14.48 14.78 -14.83
CA GLY A 433 14.36 13.43 -15.40
C GLY A 433 14.58 12.38 -14.31
N CYS A 434 13.77 11.33 -14.32
CA CYS A 434 13.99 10.17 -13.49
C CYS A 434 15.06 9.31 -14.18
N PHE A 435 16.20 9.11 -13.52
CA PHE A 435 17.26 8.19 -13.93
C PHE A 435 17.30 7.04 -12.96
#